data_AF-E8LBQ5-F1
#
_entry.id   AF-E8LBQ5-F1
#
_cell.length_a   1.000
_cell.length_b   1.000
_cell.length_c   1.000
_cell.angle_alpha   90.00
_cell.angle_beta   90.00
_cell.angle_gamma   90.00
#
_symmetry.space_group_name_H-M   'P 1'
#
loop_
_entity.id
_entity.type
_entity.pdbx_description
1 polymer ?
#
loop_
_entity_poly.entity_id
_entity_poly.type
_entity_poly.pdbx_seq_one_letter_code
_entity_poly.pdbx_strand_id
1 'polypeptide(L)'
;MVPEDAVDWYLQMKDKVPKLTVAGIAGPGDALANWATVSRTLSMIREVDKDVFFCLSTNGLYLPKYAKEIAALGVDYVTVTVNAITSNTGAHIYSFINDDGKKYVGEEAAALLLERQIEGLQLLGEYGVKVKINTVAISGVNIQEIPAIARRMALLGAKLQNILPMLPVEGTGFAHLAEPAAEEIMQLRNVCRQWMPQMQHCNRCRADAVGALTNPCVLEES
;
A
#
# COMPACT_ATOMS: atom_id res chain seq x y z
N MET A 1 3.28 -0.82 17.99
CA MET A 1 2.80 -1.74 19.04
C MET A 1 3.59 -3.03 18.92
N VAL A 2 3.90 -3.69 20.03
CA VAL A 2 4.40 -5.08 19.97
C VAL A 2 3.24 -6.01 19.58
N PRO A 3 3.51 -7.23 19.08
CA PRO A 3 2.46 -8.12 18.59
C PRO A 3 1.35 -8.43 19.60
N GLU A 4 1.71 -8.61 20.88
CA GLU A 4 0.79 -8.90 21.98
C GLU A 4 -0.21 -7.74 22.17
N ASP A 5 0.28 -6.51 22.30
CA ASP A 5 -0.57 -5.32 22.43
C ASP A 5 -1.50 -5.13 21.22
N ALA A 6 -1.01 -5.45 20.01
CA ALA A 6 -1.78 -5.32 18.79
C ALA A 6 -2.95 -6.33 18.74
N VAL A 7 -2.76 -7.52 19.29
CA VAL A 7 -3.81 -8.55 19.41
C VAL A 7 -4.84 -8.13 20.46
N ASP A 8 -4.40 -7.66 21.62
CA ASP A 8 -5.29 -7.17 22.67
C ASP A 8 -6.13 -5.99 22.17
N TRP A 9 -5.52 -5.05 21.48
CA TRP A 9 -6.21 -3.93 20.86
C TRP A 9 -7.18 -4.39 19.77
N TYR A 10 -6.79 -5.34 18.92
CA TYR A 10 -7.68 -5.93 17.92
C TYR A 10 -8.95 -6.52 18.55
N LEU A 11 -8.81 -7.30 19.63
CA LEU A 11 -9.94 -7.89 20.34
C LEU A 11 -10.86 -6.82 20.95
N GLN A 12 -10.29 -5.81 21.60
CA GLN A 12 -11.06 -4.68 22.13
C GLN A 12 -11.83 -3.94 21.03
N MET A 13 -11.22 -3.75 19.86
CA MET A 13 -11.89 -3.09 18.73
C MET A 13 -12.95 -3.99 18.08
N LYS A 14 -12.73 -5.30 18.05
CA LYS A 14 -13.72 -6.28 17.57
C LYS A 14 -15.01 -6.22 18.39
N ASP A 15 -14.88 -6.10 19.72
CA ASP A 15 -16.03 -5.97 20.63
C ASP A 15 -16.76 -4.64 20.44
N LYS A 16 -16.02 -3.54 20.22
CA LYS A 16 -16.58 -2.19 20.04
C LYS A 16 -17.16 -1.95 18.64
N VAL A 17 -16.69 -2.68 17.63
CA VAL A 17 -17.05 -2.50 16.22
C VAL A 17 -17.63 -3.79 15.66
N PRO A 18 -18.96 -4.01 15.77
CA PRO A 18 -19.61 -5.28 15.42
C PRO A 18 -19.44 -5.75 13.97
N LYS A 19 -19.01 -4.85 13.06
CA LYS A 19 -18.78 -5.14 11.63
C LYS A 19 -17.30 -5.09 11.24
N LEU A 20 -16.39 -5.25 12.20
CA LEU A 20 -14.95 -5.31 11.93
C LEU A 20 -14.60 -6.65 11.26
N THR A 21 -14.52 -6.63 9.93
CA THR A 21 -14.22 -7.82 9.10
C THR A 21 -12.80 -7.86 8.57
N VAL A 22 -12.08 -6.72 8.57
CA VAL A 22 -10.74 -6.61 8.00
C VAL A 22 -9.78 -6.08 9.07
N ALA A 23 -8.63 -6.75 9.24
CA ALA A 23 -7.49 -6.24 9.99
C ALA A 23 -6.36 -5.89 9.02
N GLY A 24 -5.90 -4.64 9.08
CA GLY A 24 -4.90 -4.09 8.17
C GLY A 24 -3.62 -3.69 8.90
N ILE A 25 -2.45 -3.98 8.31
CA ILE A 25 -1.17 -3.41 8.76
C ILE A 25 -0.64 -2.49 7.65
N ALA A 26 -0.59 -1.19 7.94
CA ALA A 26 -0.31 -0.15 6.94
C ALA A 26 0.68 0.93 7.38
N GLY A 27 1.31 0.81 8.56
CA GLY A 27 2.25 1.83 9.03
C GLY A 27 2.79 1.61 10.45
N PRO A 28 3.62 2.54 10.95
CA PRO A 28 3.97 3.82 10.32
C PRO A 28 5.00 3.71 9.17
N GLY A 29 5.78 2.63 9.13
CA GLY A 29 6.72 2.34 8.04
C GLY A 29 6.18 1.30 7.05
N ASP A 30 7.08 0.73 6.25
CA ASP A 30 6.73 -0.39 5.39
C ASP A 30 6.55 -1.67 6.21
N ALA A 31 5.43 -2.39 6.00
CA ALA A 31 5.13 -3.61 6.74
C ALA A 31 6.20 -4.71 6.56
N LEU A 32 6.79 -4.81 5.37
CA LEU A 32 7.76 -5.86 5.05
C LEU A 32 9.16 -5.52 5.55
N ALA A 33 9.46 -4.23 5.78
CA ALA A 33 10.68 -3.83 6.46
C ALA A 33 10.71 -4.25 7.94
N ASN A 34 9.54 -4.49 8.56
CA ASN A 34 9.41 -5.02 9.92
C ASN A 34 8.71 -6.39 9.94
N TRP A 35 9.05 -7.24 8.97
CA TRP A 35 8.28 -8.45 8.69
C TRP A 35 8.15 -9.40 9.88
N ALA A 36 9.21 -9.59 10.69
CA ALA A 36 9.15 -10.50 11.85
C ALA A 36 8.06 -10.10 12.86
N THR A 37 7.90 -8.80 13.12
CA THR A 37 6.85 -8.29 14.01
C THR A 37 5.47 -8.42 13.36
N VAL A 38 5.39 -8.10 12.07
CA VAL A 38 4.15 -8.13 11.28
C VAL A 38 3.62 -9.56 11.16
N SER A 39 4.44 -10.52 10.75
CA SER A 39 4.05 -11.93 10.60
C SER A 39 3.66 -12.56 11.92
N ARG A 40 4.35 -12.21 13.02
CA ARG A 40 3.95 -12.63 14.37
C ARG A 40 2.58 -12.08 14.77
N THR A 41 2.33 -10.80 14.51
CA THR A 41 1.03 -10.16 14.80
C THR A 41 -0.09 -10.82 14.02
N LEU A 42 0.08 -11.02 12.70
CA LEU A 42 -0.92 -11.69 11.86
C LEU A 42 -1.20 -13.12 12.33
N SER A 43 -0.14 -13.88 12.66
CA SER A 43 -0.26 -15.24 13.19
C SER A 43 -1.11 -15.26 14.47
N MET A 44 -0.80 -14.38 15.43
CA MET A 44 -1.53 -14.34 16.70
C MET A 44 -2.98 -13.90 16.54
N ILE A 45 -3.26 -12.93 15.66
CA ILE A 45 -4.65 -12.54 15.36
C ILE A 45 -5.41 -13.71 14.73
N ARG A 46 -4.78 -14.48 13.82
CA ARG A 46 -5.42 -15.65 13.17
C ARG A 46 -5.76 -16.76 14.17
N GLU A 47 -4.95 -16.92 15.23
CA GLU A 47 -5.21 -17.89 16.30
C GLU A 47 -6.52 -17.58 17.05
N VAL A 48 -6.86 -16.28 17.21
CA VAL A 48 -8.04 -15.83 17.97
C VAL A 48 -9.26 -15.49 17.09
N ASP A 49 -9.05 -15.05 15.85
CA ASP A 49 -10.12 -14.81 14.85
C ASP A 49 -9.74 -15.48 13.53
N LYS A 50 -10.41 -16.61 13.24
CA LYS A 50 -10.18 -17.40 12.02
C LYS A 50 -10.85 -16.82 10.78
N ASP A 51 -11.83 -15.93 10.94
CA ASP A 51 -12.67 -15.42 9.86
C ASP A 51 -12.27 -14.00 9.42
N VAL A 52 -11.34 -13.35 10.15
CA VAL A 52 -10.84 -12.03 9.79
C VAL A 52 -10.12 -12.04 8.43
N PHE A 53 -10.40 -11.03 7.61
CA PHE A 53 -9.65 -10.78 6.40
C PHE A 53 -8.41 -9.96 6.72
N PHE A 54 -7.25 -10.38 6.20
CA PHE A 54 -6.02 -9.62 6.36
C PHE A 54 -5.71 -8.75 5.15
N CYS A 55 -5.25 -7.53 5.43
CA CYS A 55 -4.75 -6.60 4.43
C CYS A 55 -3.36 -6.09 4.84
N LEU A 56 -2.43 -6.04 3.89
CA LEU A 56 -1.11 -5.44 4.09
C LEU A 56 -0.93 -4.27 3.12
N SER A 57 -0.26 -3.21 3.57
CA SER A 57 0.25 -2.17 2.67
C SER A 57 1.77 -2.17 2.65
N THR A 58 2.35 -2.05 1.46
CA THR A 58 3.79 -2.05 1.27
C THR A 58 4.22 -1.18 0.08
N ASN A 59 5.46 -0.72 0.09
CA ASN A 59 6.15 -0.17 -1.08
C ASN A 59 6.57 -1.26 -2.08
N GLY A 60 6.60 -2.54 -1.69
CA GLY A 60 6.87 -3.68 -2.57
C GLY A 60 8.33 -4.12 -2.68
N LEU A 61 9.29 -3.41 -2.07
CA LEU A 61 10.73 -3.73 -2.15
C LEU A 61 11.04 -5.17 -1.71
N TYR A 62 10.42 -5.62 -0.63
CA TYR A 62 10.65 -6.94 -0.05
C TYR A 62 9.59 -7.98 -0.39
N LEU A 63 8.70 -7.68 -1.34
CA LEU A 63 7.71 -8.68 -1.78
C LEU A 63 8.34 -9.97 -2.31
N PRO A 64 9.42 -9.93 -3.13
CA PRO A 64 10.04 -11.18 -3.58
C PRO A 64 10.53 -12.08 -2.45
N LYS A 65 10.95 -11.48 -1.34
CA LYS A 65 11.44 -12.19 -0.15
C LYS A 65 10.31 -12.84 0.64
N TYR A 66 9.15 -12.18 0.74
CA TYR A 66 8.09 -12.56 1.68
C TYR A 66 6.77 -13.02 1.05
N ALA A 67 6.60 -12.95 -0.29
CA ALA A 67 5.34 -13.29 -0.96
C ALA A 67 4.78 -14.67 -0.56
N LYS A 68 5.64 -15.68 -0.44
CA LYS A 68 5.25 -17.03 -0.02
C LYS A 68 4.73 -17.07 1.42
N GLU A 69 5.39 -16.37 2.33
CA GLU A 69 5.00 -16.32 3.74
C GLU A 69 3.72 -15.50 3.94
N ILE A 70 3.60 -14.37 3.23
CA ILE A 70 2.37 -13.57 3.14
C ILE A 70 1.18 -14.46 2.76
N ALA A 71 1.33 -15.29 1.73
CA ALA A 71 0.29 -16.23 1.32
C ALA A 71 0.03 -17.32 2.37
N ALA A 72 1.07 -17.88 2.98
CA ALA A 72 0.95 -18.92 4.01
C ALA A 72 0.22 -18.43 5.28
N LEU A 73 0.33 -17.14 5.61
CA LEU A 73 -0.40 -16.49 6.71
C LEU A 73 -1.87 -16.22 6.38
N GLY A 74 -2.32 -16.51 5.15
CA GLY A 74 -3.67 -16.23 4.70
C GLY A 74 -3.94 -14.74 4.58
N VAL A 75 -2.98 -13.96 4.06
CA VAL A 75 -3.22 -12.56 3.71
C VAL A 75 -4.08 -12.48 2.45
N ASP A 76 -5.25 -11.89 2.56
CA ASP A 76 -6.23 -11.81 1.47
C ASP A 76 -5.88 -10.76 0.43
N TYR A 77 -5.42 -9.59 0.90
CA TYR A 77 -5.14 -8.43 0.06
C TYR A 77 -3.79 -7.81 0.40
N VAL A 78 -3.01 -7.51 -0.64
CA VAL A 78 -1.81 -6.68 -0.51
C VAL A 78 -1.98 -5.44 -1.36
N THR A 79 -1.78 -4.27 -0.75
CA THR A 79 -1.76 -2.98 -1.43
C THR A 79 -0.32 -2.55 -1.64
N VAL A 80 0.10 -2.48 -2.91
CA VAL A 80 1.46 -2.08 -3.30
C VAL A 80 1.43 -0.65 -3.83
N THR A 81 2.31 0.20 -3.31
CA THR A 81 2.45 1.58 -3.78
C THR A 81 3.39 1.64 -4.97
N VAL A 82 2.87 1.92 -6.17
CA VAL A 82 3.62 2.01 -7.42
C VAL A 82 3.39 3.39 -8.04
N ASN A 83 4.43 4.22 -8.03
CA ASN A 83 4.37 5.62 -8.51
C ASN A 83 5.09 5.87 -9.84
N ALA A 84 5.82 4.89 -10.38
CA ALA A 84 6.54 5.00 -11.65
C ALA A 84 6.67 3.61 -12.32
N ILE A 85 6.81 3.59 -13.65
CA ILE A 85 7.20 2.43 -14.47
C ILE A 85 8.49 2.68 -15.27
N THR A 86 9.16 3.81 -15.04
CA THR A 86 10.51 4.10 -15.52
C THR A 86 11.45 4.46 -14.37
N SER A 87 12.74 4.15 -14.52
CA SER A 87 13.79 4.54 -13.57
C SER A 87 13.90 6.07 -13.45
N ASN A 88 13.77 6.77 -14.57
CA ASN A 88 13.88 8.23 -14.63
C ASN A 88 12.79 8.91 -13.78
N THR A 89 11.51 8.60 -13.99
CA THR A 89 10.44 9.15 -13.15
C THR A 89 10.61 8.74 -11.70
N GLY A 90 10.95 7.48 -11.42
CA GLY A 90 11.15 7.02 -10.06
C GLY A 90 12.30 7.74 -9.34
N ALA A 91 13.37 8.12 -10.03
CA ALA A 91 14.50 8.85 -9.47
C ALA A 91 14.11 10.27 -9.01
N HIS A 92 13.08 10.86 -9.61
CA HIS A 92 12.50 12.13 -9.16
C HIS A 92 11.59 11.99 -7.94
N ILE A 93 11.13 10.77 -7.63
CA ILE A 93 10.19 10.48 -6.53
C ILE A 93 10.93 9.98 -5.29
N TYR A 94 11.91 9.10 -5.44
CA TYR A 94 12.58 8.42 -4.34
C TYR A 94 14.00 8.96 -4.13
N SER A 95 14.26 9.54 -2.95
CA SER A 95 15.59 10.05 -2.63
C SER A 95 16.65 8.94 -2.50
N PHE A 96 16.26 7.78 -1.97
CA PHE A 96 17.09 6.57 -1.91
C PHE A 96 16.23 5.33 -1.68
N ILE A 97 16.80 4.17 -1.95
CA ILE A 97 16.28 2.86 -1.54
C ILE A 97 17.35 2.19 -0.68
N ASN A 98 16.95 1.66 0.48
CA ASN A 98 17.83 0.89 1.35
C ASN A 98 17.41 -0.57 1.28
N ASP A 99 18.25 -1.40 0.67
CA ASP A 99 18.04 -2.85 0.56
C ASP A 99 19.06 -3.57 1.44
N ASP A 100 18.58 -4.11 2.55
CA ASP A 100 19.36 -4.86 3.54
C ASP A 100 20.67 -4.14 3.98
N GLY A 101 20.56 -2.82 4.19
CA GLY A 101 21.66 -1.96 4.66
C GLY A 101 22.45 -1.27 3.54
N LYS A 102 22.27 -1.69 2.28
CA LYS A 102 22.90 -1.04 1.13
C LYS A 102 22.00 0.07 0.59
N LYS A 103 22.54 1.29 0.55
CA LYS A 103 21.85 2.47 0.02
C LYS A 103 22.09 2.62 -1.49
N TYR A 104 21.00 2.72 -2.24
CA TYR A 104 20.95 3.05 -3.66
C TYR A 104 20.33 4.44 -3.85
N VAL A 105 20.75 5.19 -4.87
CA VAL A 105 20.22 6.53 -5.18
C VAL A 105 19.93 6.69 -6.68
N GLY A 106 19.12 7.70 -7.03
CA GLY A 106 18.82 8.05 -8.42
C GLY A 106 18.13 6.92 -9.20
N GLU A 107 18.43 6.82 -10.49
CA GLU A 107 17.81 5.85 -11.39
C GLU A 107 18.09 4.40 -11.01
N GLU A 108 19.26 4.10 -10.42
CA GLU A 108 19.58 2.76 -9.93
C GLU A 108 18.62 2.33 -8.81
N ALA A 109 18.34 3.24 -7.86
CA ALA A 109 17.40 2.98 -6.79
C ALA A 109 15.98 2.75 -7.30
N ALA A 110 15.54 3.60 -8.24
CA ALA A 110 14.23 3.50 -8.86
C ALA A 110 14.06 2.21 -9.67
N ALA A 111 15.09 1.82 -10.42
CA ALA A 111 15.10 0.57 -11.18
C ALA A 111 15.01 -0.65 -10.25
N LEU A 112 15.81 -0.68 -9.18
CA LEU A 112 15.77 -1.74 -8.17
C LEU A 112 14.36 -1.88 -7.56
N LEU A 113 13.76 -0.78 -7.11
CA LEU A 113 12.42 -0.83 -6.51
C LEU A 113 11.38 -1.34 -7.52
N LEU A 114 11.40 -0.85 -8.75
CA LEU A 114 10.46 -1.25 -9.79
C LEU A 114 10.61 -2.75 -10.14
N GLU A 115 11.84 -3.24 -10.25
CA GLU A 115 12.12 -4.66 -10.48
C GLU A 115 11.50 -5.52 -9.38
N ARG A 116 11.75 -5.18 -8.11
CA ARG A 116 11.22 -5.90 -6.95
C ARG A 116 9.70 -5.84 -6.85
N GLN A 117 9.10 -4.70 -7.16
CA GLN A 117 7.64 -4.55 -7.23
C GLN A 117 7.06 -5.49 -8.28
N ILE A 118 7.62 -5.53 -9.49
CA ILE A 118 7.14 -6.40 -10.58
C ILE A 118 7.27 -7.87 -10.21
N GLU A 119 8.45 -8.30 -9.75
CA GLU A 119 8.70 -9.67 -9.29
C GLU A 119 7.74 -10.05 -8.15
N GLY A 120 7.58 -9.17 -7.18
CA GLY A 120 6.69 -9.36 -6.04
C GLY A 120 5.22 -9.51 -6.43
N LEU A 121 4.75 -8.70 -7.39
CA LEU A 121 3.38 -8.80 -7.91
C LEU A 121 3.13 -10.16 -8.59
N GLN A 122 4.11 -10.64 -9.37
CA GLN A 122 4.03 -11.94 -10.04
C GLN A 122 3.92 -13.07 -8.99
N LEU A 123 4.82 -13.07 -8.00
CA LEU A 123 4.83 -14.08 -6.93
C LEU A 123 3.55 -14.06 -6.09
N LEU A 124 3.04 -12.88 -5.71
CA LEU A 124 1.75 -12.78 -5.01
C LEU A 124 0.61 -13.36 -5.86
N GLY A 125 0.62 -13.10 -7.17
CA GLY A 125 -0.34 -13.67 -8.11
C GLY A 125 -0.26 -15.20 -8.20
N GLU A 126 0.95 -15.77 -8.27
CA GLU A 126 1.19 -17.22 -8.25
C GLU A 126 0.67 -17.89 -6.98
N TYR A 127 0.77 -17.21 -5.84
CA TYR A 127 0.24 -17.69 -4.56
C TYR A 127 -1.22 -17.33 -4.30
N GLY A 128 -1.91 -16.71 -5.27
CA GLY A 128 -3.34 -16.40 -5.19
C GLY A 128 -3.71 -15.21 -4.31
N VAL A 129 -2.74 -14.37 -3.91
CA VAL A 129 -2.96 -13.17 -3.11
C VAL A 129 -3.47 -12.03 -4.00
N LYS A 130 -4.53 -11.33 -3.59
CA LYS A 130 -5.13 -10.27 -4.41
C LYS A 130 -4.36 -8.97 -4.23
N VAL A 131 -3.85 -8.41 -5.33
CA VAL A 131 -3.10 -7.15 -5.29
C VAL A 131 -3.98 -5.95 -5.63
N LYS A 132 -3.83 -4.89 -4.82
CA LYS A 132 -4.33 -3.53 -5.10
C LYS A 132 -3.13 -2.60 -5.32
N ILE A 133 -3.27 -1.61 -6.19
CA ILE A 133 -2.22 -0.63 -6.47
C ILE A 133 -2.62 0.73 -5.91
N ASN A 134 -1.77 1.31 -5.07
CA ASN A 134 -1.84 2.73 -4.78
C ASN A 134 -0.88 3.47 -5.73
N THR A 135 -1.35 4.56 -6.33
CA THR A 135 -0.50 5.45 -7.13
C THR A 135 -0.75 6.88 -6.67
N VAL A 136 0.29 7.57 -6.22
CA VAL A 136 0.24 8.99 -5.90
C VAL A 136 0.47 9.79 -7.18
N ALA A 137 -0.47 10.63 -7.55
CA ALA A 137 -0.41 11.53 -8.69
C ALA A 137 0.33 12.81 -8.31
N ILE A 138 1.46 13.08 -8.96
CA ILE A 138 2.37 14.18 -8.64
C ILE A 138 2.50 15.07 -9.88
N SER A 139 1.98 16.30 -9.80
CA SER A 139 1.99 17.26 -10.90
C SER A 139 3.43 17.57 -11.35
N GLY A 140 3.64 17.55 -12.67
CA GLY A 140 4.96 17.74 -13.26
C GLY A 140 5.94 16.57 -13.12
N VAL A 141 5.54 15.46 -12.48
CA VAL A 141 6.41 14.30 -12.25
C VAL A 141 5.86 13.04 -12.94
N ASN A 142 4.73 12.49 -12.51
CA ASN A 142 4.27 11.17 -12.98
C ASN A 142 2.87 11.14 -13.59
N ILE A 143 2.12 12.26 -13.62
CA ILE A 143 0.71 12.27 -14.05
C ILE A 143 0.50 11.62 -15.43
N GLN A 144 1.37 11.91 -16.39
CA GLN A 144 1.28 11.37 -17.75
C GLN A 144 1.58 9.87 -17.82
N GLU A 145 2.27 9.33 -16.81
CA GLU A 145 2.69 7.93 -16.74
C GLU A 145 1.65 7.03 -16.03
N ILE A 146 0.73 7.61 -15.26
CA ILE A 146 -0.29 6.86 -14.49
C ILE A 146 -1.12 5.90 -15.36
N PRO A 147 -1.57 6.26 -16.58
CA PRO A 147 -2.22 5.31 -17.48
C PRO A 147 -1.34 4.10 -17.83
N ALA A 148 -0.03 4.31 -18.01
CA ALA A 148 0.92 3.23 -18.27
C ALA A 148 1.14 2.35 -17.03
N ILE A 149 1.19 2.94 -15.83
CA ILE A 149 1.20 2.21 -14.55
C ILE A 149 -0.03 1.30 -14.47
N ALA A 150 -1.23 1.86 -14.68
CA ALA A 150 -2.48 1.12 -14.62
C ALA A 150 -2.47 -0.08 -15.59
N ARG A 151 -2.11 0.15 -16.85
CA ARG A 151 -2.00 -0.91 -17.85
C ARG A 151 -1.00 -1.99 -17.45
N ARG A 152 0.21 -1.60 -17.03
CA ARG A 152 1.28 -2.54 -16.67
C ARG A 152 0.89 -3.39 -15.47
N MET A 153 0.37 -2.77 -14.41
CA MET A 153 -0.03 -3.48 -13.19
C MET A 153 -1.25 -4.38 -13.43
N ALA A 154 -2.18 -4.01 -14.33
CA ALA A 154 -3.30 -4.87 -14.73
C ALA A 154 -2.80 -6.15 -15.41
N LEU A 155 -1.82 -6.03 -16.32
CA LEU A 155 -1.19 -7.18 -16.99
C LEU A 155 -0.48 -8.11 -16.00
N LEU A 156 0.04 -7.57 -14.89
CA LEU A 156 0.64 -8.35 -13.80
C LEU A 156 -0.40 -8.91 -12.81
N GLY A 157 -1.70 -8.72 -13.08
CA GLY A 157 -2.79 -9.36 -12.32
C GLY A 157 -3.39 -8.52 -11.19
N ALA A 158 -2.99 -7.26 -11.01
CA ALA A 158 -3.60 -6.36 -10.03
C ALA A 158 -5.11 -6.17 -10.29
N LYS A 159 -5.89 -6.05 -9.22
CA LYS A 159 -7.37 -6.12 -9.26
C LYS A 159 -8.07 -4.78 -9.11
N LEU A 160 -7.38 -3.79 -8.54
CA LEU A 160 -7.92 -2.47 -8.24
C LEU A 160 -6.76 -1.49 -8.18
N GLN A 161 -6.94 -0.29 -8.72
CA GLN A 161 -6.04 0.83 -8.50
C GLN A 161 -6.75 1.93 -7.71
N ASN A 162 -6.01 2.58 -6.83
CA ASN A 162 -6.40 3.76 -6.09
C ASN A 162 -5.42 4.89 -6.44
N ILE A 163 -5.89 5.83 -7.25
CA ILE A 163 -5.14 7.03 -7.62
C ILE A 163 -5.44 8.11 -6.58
N LEU A 164 -4.39 8.54 -5.89
CA LEU A 164 -4.43 9.54 -4.82
C LEU A 164 -3.72 10.80 -5.30
N PRO A 165 -4.26 12.01 -5.09
CA PRO A 165 -3.48 13.22 -5.34
C PRO A 165 -2.33 13.33 -4.33
N MET A 166 -1.18 13.83 -4.78
CA MET A 166 -0.06 14.18 -3.91
C MET A 166 -0.48 15.31 -2.96
N LEU A 167 -0.23 15.10 -1.67
CA LEU A 167 -0.56 16.05 -0.62
C LEU A 167 0.72 16.78 -0.22
N PRO A 168 0.81 18.11 -0.40
CA PRO A 168 2.01 18.85 -0.01
C PRO A 168 2.08 18.92 1.52
N VAL A 169 3.18 18.40 2.06
CA VAL A 169 3.46 18.42 3.51
C VAL A 169 4.77 19.15 3.74
N GLU A 170 4.75 20.14 4.63
CA GLU A 170 5.93 20.92 5.01
C GLU A 170 7.09 20.00 5.45
N GLY A 171 8.32 20.34 5.04
CA GLY A 171 9.51 19.54 5.32
C GLY A 171 9.72 18.32 4.41
N THR A 172 8.83 18.07 3.44
CA THR A 172 9.00 17.01 2.44
C THR A 172 9.48 17.54 1.08
N GLY A 173 10.03 16.64 0.24
CA GLY A 173 10.59 17.01 -1.08
C GLY A 173 9.59 17.66 -2.05
N PHE A 174 8.28 17.43 -1.84
CA PHE A 174 7.21 17.97 -2.69
C PHE A 174 6.36 19.04 -1.99
N ALA A 175 6.81 19.59 -0.86
CA ALA A 175 6.08 20.63 -0.12
C ALA A 175 5.72 21.87 -0.95
N HIS A 176 6.49 22.16 -2.00
CA HIS A 176 6.33 23.33 -2.87
C HIS A 176 5.33 23.13 -4.02
N LEU A 177 4.86 21.89 -4.24
CA LEU A 177 3.93 21.56 -5.31
C LEU A 177 2.49 21.75 -4.84
N ALA A 178 1.59 22.09 -5.77
CA ALA A 178 0.17 22.11 -5.49
C ALA A 178 -0.40 20.67 -5.48
N GLU A 179 -1.42 20.44 -4.66
CA GLU A 179 -2.22 19.22 -4.74
C GLU A 179 -2.96 19.17 -6.11
N PRO A 180 -2.89 18.05 -6.85
CA PRO A 180 -3.64 17.91 -8.10
C PRO A 180 -5.14 18.15 -7.92
N ALA A 181 -5.76 18.83 -8.89
CA ALA A 181 -7.19 19.15 -8.84
C ALA A 181 -8.07 17.88 -8.87
N ALA A 182 -9.24 17.94 -8.23
CA ALA A 182 -10.16 16.80 -8.17
C ALA A 182 -10.61 16.34 -9.57
N GLU A 183 -10.80 17.28 -10.50
CA GLU A 183 -11.14 17.01 -11.89
C GLU A 183 -10.03 16.24 -12.61
N GLU A 184 -8.76 16.59 -12.38
CA GLU A 184 -7.60 15.91 -12.96
C GLU A 184 -7.52 14.46 -12.45
N ILE A 185 -7.70 14.25 -11.15
CA ILE A 185 -7.76 12.90 -10.56
C ILE A 185 -8.94 12.09 -11.13
N MET A 186 -10.11 12.69 -11.30
CA MET A 186 -11.25 12.02 -11.93
C MET A 186 -10.96 11.65 -13.39
N GLN A 187 -10.32 12.53 -14.15
CA GLN A 187 -9.92 12.25 -15.52
C GLN A 187 -8.94 11.07 -15.58
N LEU A 188 -7.92 11.06 -14.72
CA LEU A 188 -6.98 9.94 -14.61
C LEU A 188 -7.68 8.63 -14.28
N ARG A 189 -8.59 8.62 -13.30
CA ARG A 189 -9.41 7.44 -12.97
C ARG A 189 -10.25 7.01 -14.17
N ASN A 190 -10.89 7.94 -14.88
CA ASN A 190 -11.70 7.63 -16.05
C ASN A 190 -10.88 6.99 -17.18
N VAL A 191 -9.65 7.46 -17.41
CA VAL A 191 -8.74 6.85 -18.38
C VAL A 191 -8.27 5.48 -17.89
N CYS A 192 -7.86 5.36 -16.62
CA CYS A 192 -7.28 4.13 -16.09
C CYS A 192 -8.29 2.98 -15.93
N ARG A 193 -9.59 3.31 -15.82
CA ARG A 193 -10.67 2.31 -15.69
C ARG A 193 -10.76 1.33 -16.87
N GLN A 194 -10.18 1.68 -18.02
CA GLN A 194 -10.14 0.80 -19.20
C GLN A 194 -9.28 -0.46 -18.97
N TRP A 195 -8.34 -0.43 -18.02
CA TRP A 195 -7.46 -1.57 -17.71
C TRP A 195 -7.81 -2.26 -16.39
N MET A 196 -8.20 -1.51 -15.36
CA MET A 196 -8.66 -2.09 -14.11
C MET A 196 -9.61 -1.17 -13.34
N PRO A 197 -10.48 -1.70 -12.47
CA PRO A 197 -11.33 -0.90 -11.60
C PRO A 197 -10.55 0.17 -10.82
N GLN A 198 -11.20 1.31 -10.59
CA GLN A 198 -10.61 2.46 -9.91
C GLN A 198 -11.37 2.77 -8.62
N MET A 199 -10.65 2.91 -7.51
CA MET A 199 -11.22 3.28 -6.22
C MET A 199 -11.72 4.74 -6.26
N GLN A 200 -12.96 4.96 -5.83
CA GLN A 200 -13.61 6.30 -5.84
C GLN A 200 -13.75 6.91 -4.44
N HIS A 201 -13.55 6.13 -3.37
CA HIS A 201 -13.89 6.53 -2.01
C HIS A 201 -12.71 6.33 -1.03
N CYS A 202 -11.58 6.98 -1.29
CA CYS A 202 -10.43 6.93 -0.38
C CYS A 202 -10.39 8.17 0.54
N ASN A 203 -10.40 7.94 1.85
CA ASN A 203 -10.33 8.99 2.89
C ASN A 203 -8.91 9.24 3.40
N ARG A 204 -7.86 8.73 2.74
CA ARG A 204 -6.46 8.82 3.19
C ARG A 204 -6.31 8.34 4.64
N CYS A 205 -6.83 7.14 4.90
CA CYS A 205 -6.88 6.59 6.26
C CYS A 205 -5.49 6.58 6.90
N ARG A 206 -5.44 6.96 8.17
CA ARG A 206 -4.24 6.81 9.00
C ARG A 206 -4.02 5.34 9.35
N ALA A 207 -2.80 5.00 9.75
CA ALA A 207 -2.45 3.63 10.13
C ALA A 207 -3.17 3.14 11.39
N ASP A 208 -3.65 4.05 12.23
CA ASP A 208 -4.39 3.81 13.48
C ASP A 208 -5.92 3.86 13.30
N ALA A 209 -6.43 4.01 12.08
CA ALA A 209 -7.86 4.15 11.82
C ALA A 209 -8.64 2.85 12.09
N VAL A 210 -9.75 2.96 12.83
CA VAL A 210 -10.69 1.86 13.12
C VAL A 210 -12.10 2.26 12.74
N GLY A 211 -12.92 1.31 12.26
CA GLY A 211 -14.33 1.53 11.93
C GLY A 211 -14.61 1.60 10.44
N ALA A 212 -15.77 2.17 10.08
CA ALA A 212 -16.18 2.30 8.68
C ALA A 212 -15.64 3.60 8.08
N LEU A 213 -15.40 3.64 6.76
CA LEU A 213 -14.90 4.84 6.08
C LEU A 213 -15.76 6.09 6.34
N THR A 214 -17.09 5.94 6.37
CA THR A 214 -18.04 7.03 6.62
C THR A 214 -18.42 7.20 8.10
N ASN A 215 -17.96 6.29 8.97
CA ASN A 215 -18.24 6.32 10.41
C ASN A 215 -17.02 5.76 11.17
N PRO A 216 -15.90 6.51 11.21
CA PRO A 216 -14.71 6.07 11.92
C PRO A 216 -15.02 5.99 13.43
N CYS A 217 -14.45 4.99 14.08
CA CYS A 217 -14.45 4.92 15.54
C CYS A 217 -13.52 6.03 16.03
N VAL A 218 -14.07 6.97 16.80
CA VAL A 218 -13.25 7.98 17.48
C VAL A 218 -12.60 7.28 18.67
N LEU A 219 -11.29 7.07 18.60
CA LEU A 219 -10.52 6.61 19.74
C LEU A 219 -10.41 7.81 20.69
N GLU A 220 -11.06 7.73 21.86
CA GLU A 220 -10.77 8.69 22.94
C GLU A 220 -9.32 8.46 23.36
N GLU A 221 -8.47 9.47 23.21
CA GLU A 221 -7.11 9.46 23.73
C GLU A 221 -7.19 9.24 25.24
N SER A 222 -6.60 8.14 25.71
CA SER A 222 -6.49 7.82 27.15
C SER A 222 -5.23 8.41 27.73
#